data_AF-A0A1M6Q3M3-F1
#
_entry.id   AF-A0A1M6Q3M3-F1
#
_cell.length_a   1.000
_cell.length_b   1.000
_cell.length_c   1.000
_cell.angle_alpha   90.00
_cell.angle_beta   90.00
_cell.angle_gamma   90.00
#
_symmetry.space_group_name_H-M   'P 1'
#
loop_
_entity.id
_entity.type
_entity.pdbx_description
1 polymer ?
#
loop_
_entity_poly.entity_id
_entity_poly.type
_entity_poly.pdbx_seq_one_letter_code
_entity_poly.pdbx_strand_id
1 'polypeptide(L)'
;MSNNLITKDALASALKSLLQTQPLSKISVKSITTYCNISRNTFYYHFKDKYELINWIFYSDMLTNVNSFADPAKLVDSFSNVCKCLYENRRFYLACFQYVGQNSLYDSVEE
;
A
#
# COMPACT_ATOMS: atom_id res chain seq x y z
N MET A 1 -3.96 -21.76 1.77
CA MET A 1 -3.19 -20.55 2.14
C MET A 1 -2.96 -19.59 0.97
N SER A 2 -2.98 -20.06 -0.29
CA SER A 2 -2.82 -19.27 -1.51
C SER A 2 -3.88 -18.16 -1.73
N ASN A 3 -5.14 -18.38 -1.37
CA ASN A 3 -6.22 -17.41 -1.64
C ASN A 3 -6.12 -16.09 -0.86
N ASN A 4 -5.46 -16.04 0.30
CA ASN A 4 -5.42 -14.84 1.13
C ASN A 4 -4.51 -13.77 0.52
N LEU A 5 -3.30 -14.17 0.09
CA LEU A 5 -2.34 -13.26 -0.55
C LEU A 5 -2.87 -12.75 -1.89
N ILE A 6 -3.42 -13.64 -2.72
CA ILE A 6 -4.05 -13.28 -4.00
C ILE A 6 -5.13 -12.21 -3.81
N THR A 7 -5.96 -12.33 -2.76
CA THR A 7 -7.00 -11.34 -2.48
C THR A 7 -6.42 -10.01 -2.01
N LYS A 8 -5.37 -10.01 -1.18
CA LYS A 8 -4.68 -8.79 -0.76
C LYS A 8 -4.02 -8.07 -1.94
N ASP A 9 -3.38 -8.81 -2.85
CA ASP A 9 -2.77 -8.26 -4.06
C ASP A 9 -3.82 -7.65 -5.01
N ALA A 10 -4.98 -8.31 -5.14
CA ALA A 10 -6.09 -7.77 -5.92
C ALA A 10 -6.64 -6.47 -5.32
N LEU A 11 -6.80 -6.42 -3.99
CA LEU A 11 -7.22 -5.22 -3.27
C LEU A 11 -6.22 -4.08 -3.40
N ALA A 12 -4.92 -4.38 -3.33
CA ALA A 12 -3.85 -3.41 -3.53
C ALA A 12 -3.86 -2.84 -4.96
N SER A 13 -3.99 -3.71 -5.95
CA SER A 13 -4.08 -3.32 -7.36
C SER A 13 -5.30 -2.42 -7.60
N ALA A 14 -6.45 -2.75 -7.02
CA ALA A 14 -7.65 -1.94 -7.11
C ALA A 14 -7.47 -0.54 -6.50
N LEU A 15 -6.86 -0.44 -5.32
CA LEU A 15 -6.59 0.85 -4.70
C LEU A 15 -5.61 1.69 -5.53
N LYS A 16 -4.50 1.10 -6.02
CA LYS A 16 -3.53 1.77 -6.90
C LYS A 16 -4.21 2.30 -8.17
N SER A 17 -5.10 1.52 -8.78
CA SER A 17 -5.88 1.93 -9.97
C SER A 17 -6.87 3.07 -9.67
N LEU A 18 -7.63 2.98 -8.57
CA LEU A 18 -8.59 4.01 -8.19
C LEU A 18 -7.91 5.35 -7.88
N LEU A 19 -6.70 5.33 -7.32
CA LEU A 19 -5.91 6.54 -7.06
C LEU A 19 -5.40 7.23 -8.33
N GLN A 20 -5.40 6.56 -9.50
CA GLN A 20 -5.09 7.23 -10.76
C GLN A 20 -6.24 8.11 -11.27
N THR A 21 -7.47 7.89 -10.80
CA THR A 21 -8.68 8.55 -11.34
C THR A 21 -9.36 9.48 -10.34
N GLN A 22 -9.14 9.32 -9.04
CA GLN A 22 -9.77 10.15 -8.00
C GLN A 22 -8.89 10.27 -6.75
N PRO A 23 -9.03 11.34 -5.96
CA PRO A 23 -8.27 11.54 -4.75
C PRO A 23 -8.61 10.51 -3.66
N LEU A 24 -7.63 10.18 -2.80
CA LEU A 24 -7.77 9.18 -1.73
C LEU A 24 -9.00 9.43 -0.83
N SER A 25 -9.32 10.68 -0.54
CA SER A 25 -10.47 11.08 0.28
C SER A 25 -11.82 10.63 -0.29
N LYS A 26 -11.93 10.48 -1.62
CA LYS A 26 -13.16 10.03 -2.31
C LYS A 26 -13.23 8.52 -2.48
N ILE A 27 -12.11 7.81 -2.32
CA ILE A 27 -12.07 6.35 -2.41
C ILE A 27 -12.64 5.75 -1.13
N SER A 28 -13.69 4.95 -1.26
CA SER A 28 -14.30 4.20 -0.16
C SER A 28 -13.96 2.72 -0.24
N VAL A 29 -14.11 1.99 0.87
CA VAL A 29 -14.04 0.51 0.87
C VAL A 29 -14.98 -0.08 -0.18
N LYS A 30 -16.18 0.50 -0.34
CA LYS A 30 -17.14 0.07 -1.37
C LYS A 30 -16.56 0.19 -2.77
N SER A 31 -15.91 1.32 -3.08
CA SER A 31 -15.26 1.56 -4.38
C SER A 31 -14.22 0.47 -4.70
N ILE A 32 -13.39 0.12 -3.71
CA ILE A 32 -12.35 -0.92 -3.84
C ILE A 32 -12.99 -2.29 -4.05
N THR A 33 -13.96 -2.67 -3.21
CA THR A 33 -14.61 -3.99 -3.31
C THR A 33 -15.41 -4.16 -4.59
N THR A 34 -16.04 -3.07 -5.08
CA THR A 34 -16.73 -3.07 -6.37
C THR A 34 -15.76 -3.27 -7.52
N TYR A 35 -14.58 -2.63 -7.48
CA TYR A 35 -13.54 -2.84 -8.50
C TYR A 35 -13.06 -4.30 -8.54
N CYS A 36 -12.88 -4.94 -7.38
CA CYS A 36 -12.47 -6.34 -7.28
C CYS A 36 -13.60 -7.36 -7.48
N ASN A 37 -14.86 -6.92 -7.58
CA ASN A 37 -16.06 -7.78 -7.57
C ASN A 37 -16.12 -8.73 -6.34
N ILE A 38 -15.84 -8.20 -5.15
CA ILE A 38 -15.92 -8.94 -3.88
C ILE A 38 -16.85 -8.26 -2.88
N SER A 39 -17.20 -8.97 -1.79
CA SER A 39 -18.02 -8.41 -0.72
C SER A 39 -17.20 -7.49 0.21
N ARG A 40 -17.87 -6.57 0.90
CA ARG A 40 -17.25 -5.77 1.98
C ARG A 40 -16.76 -6.66 3.13
N ASN A 41 -17.45 -7.75 3.42
CA ASN A 41 -17.02 -8.71 4.45
C ASN A 41 -15.67 -9.34 4.09
N THR A 42 -15.45 -9.62 2.80
CA THR A 42 -14.16 -10.12 2.29
C THR A 42 -13.07 -9.08 2.49
N PHE A 43 -13.33 -7.79 2.22
CA PHE A 43 -12.37 -6.73 2.53
C PHE A 43 -12.03 -6.69 4.02
N TYR A 44 -13.05 -6.66 4.88
CA TYR A 44 -12.88 -6.55 6.33
C TYR A 44 -12.26 -7.79 6.98
N TYR A 45 -12.25 -8.93 6.29
CA TYR A 45 -11.46 -10.10 6.69
C TYR A 45 -9.95 -9.86 6.56
N HIS A 46 -9.51 -9.01 5.62
CA HIS A 46 -8.10 -8.72 5.38
C HIS A 46 -7.62 -7.40 5.98
N PHE A 47 -8.48 -6.37 5.99
CA PHE A 47 -8.13 -5.01 6.41
C PHE A 47 -9.33 -4.33 7.10
N LYS A 48 -9.09 -3.69 8.24
CA LYS A 48 -10.08 -2.94 9.03
C LYS A 48 -10.55 -1.69 8.30
N ASP A 49 -9.69 -1.06 7.52
CA ASP A 49 -9.98 0.11 6.70
C ASP A 49 -9.04 0.22 5.50
N LYS A 50 -9.22 1.27 4.67
CA LYS A 50 -8.38 1.50 3.48
C LYS A 50 -6.95 1.94 3.82
N TYR A 51 -6.71 2.48 5.01
CA TYR A 51 -5.40 2.95 5.45
C TYR A 51 -4.53 1.77 5.91
N GLU A 52 -5.13 0.78 6.58
CA GLU A 52 -4.42 -0.49 6.86
C GLU A 52 -4.01 -1.20 5.56
N LEU A 53 -4.85 -1.15 4.51
CA LEU A 53 -4.46 -1.62 3.18
C LEU A 53 -3.28 -0.82 2.61
N ILE A 54 -3.25 0.51 2.78
CA ILE A 54 -2.13 1.36 2.33
C ILE A 54 -0.84 0.97 3.05
N ASN A 55 -0.89 0.82 4.37
CA ASN A 55 0.28 0.46 5.17
C ASN A 55 0.80 -0.91 4.74
N TRP A 56 -0.10 -1.88 4.53
CA TRP A 56 0.27 -3.19 4.01
C TRP A 56 0.96 -3.11 2.63
N ILE A 57 0.42 -2.31 1.69
CA ILE A 57 1.05 -2.07 0.39
C ILE A 57 2.47 -1.52 0.57
N PHE A 58 2.64 -0.51 1.44
CA PHE A 58 3.93 0.10 1.69
C PHE A 58 4.93 -0.91 2.24
N TYR A 59 4.58 -1.67 3.29
CA TYR A 59 5.48 -2.67 3.86
C TYR A 59 5.82 -3.78 2.87
N SER A 60 4.85 -4.25 2.07
CA SER A 60 5.11 -5.23 1.01
C SER A 60 6.06 -4.70 -0.06
N ASP A 61 5.89 -3.44 -0.47
CA ASP A 61 6.77 -2.79 -1.43
C ASP A 61 8.19 -2.62 -0.82
N MET A 62 8.30 -2.22 0.45
CA MET A 62 9.60 -2.12 1.14
C MET A 62 10.29 -3.47 1.28
N LEU A 63 9.59 -4.52 1.74
CA LEU A 63 10.14 -5.88 1.86
C LEU A 63 10.64 -6.45 0.53
N THR A 64 10.02 -6.06 -0.58
CA THR A 64 10.42 -6.52 -1.91
C THR A 64 11.64 -5.77 -2.45
N ASN A 65 11.80 -4.49 -2.10
CA ASN A 65 12.83 -3.62 -2.66
C ASN A 65 14.06 -3.46 -1.73
N VAL A 66 13.92 -3.77 -0.44
CA VAL A 66 15.00 -3.73 0.54
C VAL A 66 15.63 -5.12 0.67
N ASN A 67 16.89 -5.23 0.26
CA ASN A 67 17.64 -6.48 0.47
C ASN A 67 18.16 -6.59 1.91
N SER A 68 18.85 -5.54 2.38
CA SER A 68 19.30 -5.42 3.77
C SER A 68 19.84 -4.01 4.01
N PHE A 69 19.36 -3.35 5.07
CA PHE A 69 19.98 -2.12 5.59
C PHE A 69 21.06 -2.38 6.65
N ALA A 70 21.14 -3.61 7.17
CA ALA A 70 22.15 -4.00 8.15
C ALA A 70 23.49 -4.41 7.51
N ASP A 71 23.49 -4.66 6.20
CA ASP A 71 24.68 -5.00 5.41
C ASP A 71 25.20 -3.76 4.69
N PRO A 72 26.35 -3.19 5.09
CA PRO A 72 26.91 -1.99 4.47
C PRO A 72 27.12 -2.13 2.95
N ALA A 73 27.41 -3.36 2.47
CA ALA A 73 27.63 -3.61 1.06
C ALA A 73 26.33 -3.49 0.23
N LYS A 74 25.16 -3.69 0.86
CA LYS A 74 23.84 -3.64 0.21
C LYS A 74 23.06 -2.36 0.51
N LEU A 75 23.61 -1.50 1.37
CA LEU A 75 22.93 -0.30 1.84
C LEU A 75 22.58 0.64 0.68
N VAL A 76 23.56 0.93 -0.19
CA VAL A 76 23.38 1.83 -1.34
C VAL A 76 22.35 1.26 -2.33
N ASP A 77 22.42 -0.03 -2.62
CA ASP A 77 21.48 -0.70 -3.53
C ASP A 77 20.07 -0.73 -2.94
N SER A 78 19.94 -1.05 -1.65
CA SER A 78 18.64 -1.07 -0.95
C SER A 78 18.01 0.32 -0.93
N PHE A 79 18.81 1.36 -0.65
CA PHE A 79 18.35 2.75 -0.71
C PHE A 79 17.91 3.14 -2.13
N SER A 80 18.74 2.83 -3.14
CA SER A 80 18.44 3.10 -4.55
C SER A 80 17.15 2.41 -5.01
N ASN A 81 16.94 1.14 -4.63
CA ASN A 81 15.74 0.38 -4.97
C ASN A 81 14.49 0.98 -4.33
N VAL A 82 14.56 1.36 -3.05
CA VAL A 82 13.47 2.05 -2.37
C VAL A 82 13.15 3.38 -3.07
N CYS A 83 14.15 4.20 -3.36
CA CYS A 83 13.94 5.47 -4.06
C CYS A 83 13.28 5.28 -5.43
N LYS A 84 13.72 4.28 -6.21
CA LYS A 84 13.11 3.94 -7.51
C LYS A 84 11.64 3.52 -7.34
N CYS A 85 11.36 2.60 -6.43
CA CYS A 85 10.01 2.13 -6.15
C CYS A 85 9.07 3.28 -5.77
N LEU A 86 9.51 4.14 -4.85
CA LEU A 86 8.77 5.33 -4.42
C LEU A 86 8.53 6.30 -5.58
N TYR A 87 9.52 6.51 -6.44
CA TYR A 87 9.42 7.44 -7.57
C TYR A 87 8.50 6.92 -8.70
N GLU A 88 8.59 5.64 -9.01
CA GLU A 88 7.72 4.95 -9.99
C GLU A 88 6.25 5.04 -9.55
N ASN A 89 6.00 4.86 -8.24
CA ASN A 89 4.68 4.90 -7.65
C ASN A 89 4.34 6.25 -6.99
N ARG A 90 5.06 7.34 -7.33
CA ARG A 90 5.00 8.62 -6.59
C ARG A 90 3.59 9.20 -6.43
N ARG A 91 2.72 9.04 -7.42
CA ARG A 91 1.32 9.54 -7.32
C ARG A 91 0.56 8.86 -6.19
N PHE A 92 0.75 7.55 -6.04
CA PHE A 92 0.16 6.76 -4.98
C PHE A 92 0.71 7.23 -3.62
N TYR A 93 2.04 7.20 -3.45
CA TYR A 93 2.65 7.51 -2.15
C TYR A 93 2.45 8.96 -1.73
N LEU A 94 2.53 9.93 -2.65
CA LEU A 94 2.22 11.33 -2.32
C LEU A 94 0.78 11.49 -1.83
N ALA A 95 -0.19 10.82 -2.46
CA ALA A 95 -1.57 10.85 -2.00
C ALA A 95 -1.76 10.18 -0.63
N CYS A 96 -1.00 9.12 -0.35
CA CYS A 96 -1.02 8.43 0.95
C CYS A 96 -0.37 9.28 2.06
N PHE A 97 0.78 9.91 1.82
CA PHE A 97 1.48 10.75 2.80
C PHE A 97 0.77 12.08 3.08
N GLN A 98 -0.09 12.56 2.18
CA GLN A 98 -0.92 13.75 2.42
C GLN A 98 -2.04 13.51 3.44
N TYR A 99 -2.39 12.24 3.71
CA TYR A 99 -3.40 11.93 4.72
C TYR A 99 -2.74 11.90 6.11
N VAL A 100 -3.18 12.82 6.97
CA VAL A 100 -2.81 12.86 8.39
C VAL A 100 -4.07 12.59 9.19
N GLY A 101 -4.12 11.47 9.91
CA GLY A 101 -5.29 10.99 10.63
C GLY A 101 -5.09 9.56 11.14
N GLN A 102 -6.13 8.95 11.72
CA GLN A 102 -6.00 7.61 12.30
C GLN A 102 -5.50 6.59 11.27
N ASN A 103 -4.52 5.78 11.67
CA ASN A 103 -3.83 4.77 10.86
C ASN A 103 -3.13 5.35 9.62
N SER A 104 -2.69 6.61 9.67
CA SER A 104 -1.99 7.21 8.53
C SER A 104 -0.69 6.46 8.22
N LEU A 105 -0.26 6.53 6.96
CA LEU A 105 1.03 5.97 6.57
C LEU A 105 2.18 6.66 7.33
N TYR A 106 2.03 7.95 7.65
CA TYR A 106 2.99 8.70 8.45
C TYR A 106 3.22 8.05 9.82
N ASP A 107 2.14 7.79 10.56
CA ASP A 107 2.23 7.17 11.90
C ASP A 107 2.95 5.81 11.85
N SER A 108 2.69 5.03 10.80
CA SER A 108 3.28 3.69 10.63
C SER A 108 4.78 3.68 10.31
N VAL A 109 5.35 4.82 9.89
CA VAL A 109 6.78 4.96 9.58
C VAL A 109 7.57 5.53 10.76
N GLU A 110 6.90 6.18 11.73
CA GLU A 110 7.55 6.69 12.94
C GLU A 110 7.60 5.70 14.11
N GLU A 111 6.80 4.62 14.08
CA GLU A 111 6.88 3.48 15.01
C GLU A 111 8.05 2.53 14.69
#